data_AF-A0A0J6SNV5-F1
#
_entry.id   AF-A0A0J6SNV5-F1
#
_cell.length_a   1.000
_cell.length_b   1.000
_cell.length_c   1.000
_cell.angle_alpha   90.00
_cell.angle_beta   90.00
_cell.angle_gamma   90.00
#
_symmetry.space_group_name_H-M   'P 1'
#
loop_
_entity.id
_entity.type
_entity.pdbx_description
1 polymer ?
#
loop_
_entity_poly.entity_id
_entity_poly.type
_entity_poly.pdbx_seq_one_letter_code
_entity_poly.pdbx_strand_id
1 'polypeptide(L)'
;MAGAATLLACLLTGGCVLDGAGVRDAAKSAGFGPKEVAAPDFVAQTRREGGDFLPVGVSAPPRETRAKSAAGVKALEAELDASRQRNEARGRDAAKVGGAVKPPAPPQVPPTKVPPAE
;
A
#
# COMPACT_ATOMS: atom_id res chain seq x y z
N MET A 1 18.86 -15.12 53.67
CA MET A 1 17.70 -15.82 53.08
C MET A 1 16.58 -14.89 52.59
N ALA A 2 16.70 -13.56 52.66
CA ALA A 2 15.66 -12.65 52.15
C ALA A 2 15.70 -12.41 50.62
N GLY A 3 16.87 -12.53 49.98
CA GLY A 3 17.01 -12.23 48.55
C GLY A 3 16.36 -13.23 47.59
N ALA A 4 16.27 -14.50 47.98
CA ALA A 4 15.67 -15.55 47.14
C ALA A 4 14.13 -15.42 47.07
N ALA A 5 13.49 -15.00 48.17
CA ALA A 5 12.05 -14.80 48.23
C ALA A 5 11.61 -13.58 47.39
N THR A 6 12.39 -12.51 47.39
CA THR A 6 12.09 -11.29 46.61
C THR A 6 12.25 -11.50 45.10
N LEU A 7 13.23 -12.30 44.67
CA LEU A 7 13.39 -12.67 43.26
C LEU A 7 12.21 -13.51 42.75
N LEU A 8 11.74 -14.48 43.54
CA LEU A 8 10.61 -15.33 43.17
C LEU A 8 9.29 -14.54 43.09
N ALA A 9 9.10 -13.54 43.95
CA ALA A 9 7.93 -12.65 43.89
C ALA A 9 7.90 -11.77 42.64
N CYS A 10 9.06 -11.30 42.17
CA CYS A 10 9.15 -10.51 40.93
C CYS A 10 8.88 -11.35 39.65
N LEU A 11 9.22 -12.64 39.67
CA LEU A 11 8.90 -13.57 38.58
C LEU A 11 7.39 -13.86 38.47
N LEU A 12 6.66 -13.80 39.59
CA LEU A 12 5.21 -14.06 39.61
C LEU A 12 4.37 -12.87 39.13
N THR A 13 4.87 -11.63 39.24
CA THR A 13 4.12 -10.42 38.85
C THR A 13 4.46 -9.88 37.46
N GLY A 14 5.46 -10.44 36.76
CA GLY A 14 5.88 -10.01 35.42
C GLY A 14 5.04 -10.54 34.25
N GLY A 15 4.02 -11.36 34.52
CA GLY A 15 3.24 -12.07 33.50
C GLY A 15 2.28 -11.22 32.66
N CYS A 16 2.03 -9.97 33.03
CA CYS A 16 1.04 -9.13 32.34
C CYS A 16 1.58 -8.35 31.12
N VAL A 17 2.89 -8.42 30.84
CA VAL A 17 3.53 -7.76 29.67
C VAL A 17 4.27 -8.75 28.77
N LEU A 18 4.32 -10.03 29.15
CA LEU A 18 4.75 -11.06 28.22
C LEU A 18 3.61 -11.32 27.24
N ASP A 19 3.74 -10.76 26.03
CA ASP A 19 3.12 -11.38 24.87
C ASP A 19 3.38 -12.89 24.99
N GLY A 20 2.30 -13.68 25.05
CA GLY A 20 2.33 -15.08 25.45
C GLY A 20 3.26 -15.95 24.61
N ALA A 21 3.86 -15.40 23.55
CA ALA A 21 5.02 -15.90 22.84
C ALA A 21 6.15 -16.40 23.76
N GLY A 22 6.56 -15.66 24.80
CA GLY A 22 7.71 -16.06 25.64
C GLY A 22 7.43 -17.30 26.50
N VAL A 23 6.27 -17.34 27.16
CA VAL A 23 5.82 -18.51 27.93
C VAL A 23 5.53 -19.70 27.01
N ARG A 24 4.94 -19.44 25.84
CA ARG A 24 4.63 -20.46 24.84
C ARG A 24 5.89 -21.09 24.26
N ASP A 25 6.93 -20.31 23.96
CA ASP A 25 8.20 -20.86 23.47
C ASP A 25 8.97 -21.62 24.55
N ALA A 26 8.96 -21.14 25.80
CA ALA A 26 9.51 -21.89 26.92
C ALA A 26 8.76 -23.22 27.16
N ALA A 27 7.43 -23.23 27.04
CA ALA A 27 6.64 -24.45 27.14
C ALA A 27 6.89 -25.40 25.97
N LYS A 28 7.02 -24.88 24.74
CA LYS A 28 7.38 -25.68 23.57
C LYS A 28 8.76 -26.32 23.70
N SER A 29 9.78 -25.55 24.12
CA SER A 29 11.14 -26.08 24.30
C SER A 29 11.24 -27.07 25.46
N ALA A 30 10.40 -26.90 26.50
CA ALA A 30 10.25 -27.87 27.59
C ALA A 30 9.38 -29.10 27.23
N GLY A 31 8.92 -29.23 25.97
CA GLY A 31 8.17 -30.40 25.50
C GLY A 31 6.67 -30.39 25.83
N PHE A 32 6.14 -29.30 26.41
CA PHE A 32 4.71 -29.07 26.64
C PHE A 32 4.01 -28.40 25.44
N GLY A 33 4.71 -28.26 24.31
CA GLY A 33 4.17 -27.72 23.07
C GLY A 33 3.32 -28.71 22.28
N PRO A 34 2.46 -28.24 21.36
CA PRO A 34 1.82 -29.10 20.37
C PRO A 34 2.87 -29.92 19.63
N LYS A 35 2.62 -31.21 19.44
CA LYS A 35 3.50 -32.07 18.63
C LYS A 35 3.62 -31.47 17.23
N GLU A 36 4.85 -31.39 16.75
CA GLU A 36 5.13 -30.95 15.38
C GLU A 36 4.46 -31.95 14.42
N VAL A 37 3.44 -31.48 13.70
CA VAL A 37 2.75 -32.30 12.71
C VAL A 37 3.59 -32.25 11.45
N ALA A 38 4.07 -33.41 11.01
CA ALA A 38 4.78 -33.52 9.76
C ALA A 38 3.94 -32.95 8.62
N ALA A 39 4.57 -32.16 7.75
CA ALA A 39 3.90 -31.65 6.57
C ALA A 39 3.44 -32.84 5.69
N PRO A 40 2.24 -32.77 5.10
CA PRO A 40 1.80 -33.77 4.12
C PRO A 40 2.78 -33.90 2.95
N ASP A 41 2.88 -35.10 2.36
CA ASP A 41 3.89 -35.41 1.34
C ASP A 41 3.85 -34.46 0.14
N PHE A 42 2.66 -34.06 -0.32
CA PHE A 42 2.54 -33.12 -1.42
C PHE A 42 3.10 -31.73 -1.07
N VAL A 43 3.05 -31.32 0.19
CA VAL A 43 3.62 -30.04 0.67
C VAL A 43 5.14 -30.13 0.73
N ALA A 44 5.67 -31.27 1.19
CA ALA A 44 7.11 -31.51 1.20
C ALA A 44 7.69 -31.53 -0.22
N GLN A 45 7.00 -32.18 -1.16
CA GLN A 45 7.46 -32.33 -2.56
C GLN A 45 7.29 -31.07 -3.41
N THR A 46 6.28 -30.24 -3.13
CA THR A 46 6.03 -28.99 -3.89
C THR A 46 6.81 -27.80 -3.35
N ARG A 47 7.34 -27.90 -2.12
CA ARG A 47 8.15 -26.84 -1.54
C ARG A 47 9.45 -26.70 -2.32
N ARG A 48 9.70 -25.49 -2.81
CA ARG A 48 10.97 -25.16 -3.47
C ARG A 48 12.11 -25.20 -2.46
N GLU A 49 13.11 -26.03 -2.71
CA GLU A 49 14.39 -26.05 -1.98
C GLU A 49 15.05 -24.66 -2.02
N GLY A 50 15.60 -24.20 -0.90
CA GLY A 50 16.32 -22.92 -0.80
C GLY A 50 15.46 -21.65 -0.85
N GLY A 51 14.14 -21.76 -0.68
CA GLY A 51 13.27 -20.60 -0.50
C GLY A 51 13.33 -20.07 0.93
N ASP A 52 14.29 -19.19 1.23
CA ASP A 52 14.20 -18.36 2.43
C ASP A 52 12.84 -17.64 2.41
N PHE A 53 12.01 -17.85 3.43
CA PHE A 53 10.79 -17.06 3.57
C PHE A 53 11.20 -15.61 3.81
N LEU A 54 10.64 -14.68 3.03
CA LEU A 54 10.71 -13.25 3.38
C LEU A 54 10.04 -13.09 4.75
N PRO A 55 10.74 -12.61 5.79
CA PRO A 55 10.13 -12.45 7.10
C PRO A 55 8.99 -11.44 6.98
N VAL A 56 7.79 -11.85 7.37
CA VAL A 56 6.64 -10.93 7.47
C VAL A 56 6.99 -9.93 8.57
N GLY A 57 7.19 -8.65 8.19
CA GLY A 57 7.65 -7.60 9.10
C GLY A 57 8.89 -6.83 8.63
N VAL A 58 9.52 -7.21 7.52
CA VAL A 58 10.58 -6.38 6.92
C VAL A 58 9.94 -5.23 6.15
N SER A 59 9.85 -4.07 6.80
CA SER A 59 9.56 -2.82 6.10
C SER A 59 10.65 -2.56 5.07
N ALA A 60 10.27 -2.14 3.86
CA ALA A 60 11.22 -1.59 2.91
C ALA A 60 12.03 -0.46 3.60
N PRO A 61 13.32 -0.29 3.27
CA PRO A 61 14.11 0.82 3.78
C PRO A 61 13.35 2.14 3.59
N PRO A 62 13.26 2.99 4.62
CA PRO A 62 12.60 4.28 4.50
C PRO A 62 13.21 5.03 3.31
N ARG A 63 12.37 5.44 2.36
CA ARG A 63 12.84 6.30 1.27
C ARG A 63 13.36 7.58 1.91
N GLU A 64 14.50 8.09 1.45
CA GLU A 64 14.97 9.43 1.80
C GLU A 64 14.07 10.49 1.14
N THR A 65 12.80 10.55 1.53
CA THR A 65 11.89 11.62 1.12
C THR A 65 12.05 12.75 2.12
N ARG A 66 12.97 13.67 1.81
CA ARG A 66 13.04 14.94 2.53
C ARG A 66 11.77 15.75 2.22
N ALA A 67 11.10 16.26 3.26
CA ALA A 67 10.02 17.22 3.07
C ALA A 67 10.54 18.44 2.29
N LYS A 68 9.74 18.93 1.33
CA LYS A 68 10.06 20.18 0.62
C LYS A 68 10.19 21.30 1.66
N SER A 69 11.21 22.15 1.53
CA SER A 69 11.35 23.32 2.39
C SER A 69 10.18 24.28 2.18
N ALA A 70 9.83 25.09 3.18
CA ALA A 70 8.75 26.08 3.04
C ALA A 70 8.99 27.03 1.84
N ALA A 71 10.25 27.39 1.58
CA ALA A 71 10.64 28.16 0.40
C ALA A 71 10.39 27.39 -0.91
N GLY A 72 10.73 26.10 -0.95
CA GLY A 72 10.49 25.24 -2.12
C GLY A 72 9.00 25.00 -2.40
N VAL A 73 8.16 24.94 -1.35
CA VAL A 73 6.71 24.85 -1.51
C VAL A 73 6.16 26.14 -2.13
N LYS A 74 6.53 27.31 -1.60
CA LYS A 74 6.10 28.61 -2.16
C LYS A 74 6.55 28.82 -3.60
N ALA A 75 7.77 28.40 -3.94
CA ALA A 75 8.27 28.47 -5.31
C ALA A 75 7.43 27.60 -6.27
N LEU A 76 7.07 26.39 -5.84
CA LEU A 76 6.24 25.47 -6.61
C LEU A 76 4.80 26.01 -6.79
N GLU A 77 4.23 26.61 -5.74
CA GLU A 77 2.92 27.27 -5.82
C GLU A 77 2.94 28.40 -6.85
N ALA A 78 3.95 29.27 -6.82
CA ALA A 78 4.11 30.34 -7.79
C ALA A 78 4.25 29.82 -9.23
N GLU A 79 4.99 28.73 -9.44
CA GLU A 79 5.14 28.10 -10.76
C GLU A 79 3.80 27.53 -11.27
N LEU A 80 3.04 26.86 -10.40
CA LEU A 80 1.72 26.30 -10.73
C LEU A 80 0.72 27.39 -11.08
N ASP A 81 0.69 28.49 -10.32
CA ASP A 81 -0.20 29.62 -10.61
C ASP A 81 0.17 30.32 -11.91
N ALA A 82 1.46 30.52 -12.17
CA ALA A 82 1.92 31.04 -13.45
C ALA A 82 1.52 30.11 -14.62
N SER A 83 1.59 28.79 -14.41
CA SER A 83 1.14 27.80 -15.40
C SER A 83 -0.36 27.87 -15.67
N ARG A 84 -1.19 27.97 -14.62
CA ARG A 84 -2.64 28.15 -14.72
C ARG A 84 -2.98 29.40 -15.55
N GLN A 85 -2.38 30.54 -15.22
CA GLN A 85 -2.62 31.79 -15.94
C GLN A 85 -2.26 31.69 -17.43
N ARG A 86 -1.14 31.03 -17.77
CA ARG A 86 -0.76 30.78 -19.17
C ARG A 86 -1.78 29.90 -19.90
N ASN A 87 -2.25 28.84 -19.24
CA ASN A 87 -3.23 27.93 -19.83
C ASN A 87 -4.59 28.60 -20.02
N GLU A 88 -5.04 29.41 -19.06
CA GLU A 88 -6.27 30.19 -19.19
C GLU A 88 -6.19 31.21 -20.31
N ALA A 89 -5.06 31.91 -20.46
CA ALA A 89 -4.86 32.84 -21.56
C ALA A 89 -4.96 32.13 -22.92
N ARG A 90 -4.24 31.01 -23.08
CA ARG A 90 -4.30 30.17 -24.29
C ARG A 90 -5.71 29.63 -24.56
N GLY A 91 -6.44 29.22 -23.51
CA GLY A 91 -7.81 28.76 -23.61
C GLY A 91 -8.77 29.86 -24.09
N ARG A 92 -8.63 31.08 -23.56
CA ARG A 92 -9.40 32.24 -24.04
C ARG A 92 -9.11 32.55 -25.50
N ASP A 93 -7.85 32.49 -25.92
CA ASP A 93 -7.48 32.75 -27.31
C ASP A 93 -8.01 31.66 -28.26
N ALA A 94 -7.90 30.38 -27.86
CA ALA A 94 -8.48 29.26 -28.60
C ALA A 94 -10.01 29.38 -28.70
N ALA A 95 -10.69 29.80 -27.64
CA ALA A 95 -12.14 30.00 -27.64
C ALA A 95 -12.56 31.12 -28.61
N LYS A 96 -11.81 32.23 -28.68
CA LYS A 96 -12.07 33.32 -29.64
C LYS A 96 -11.94 32.82 -31.09
N VAL A 97 -10.90 32.05 -31.39
CA VAL A 97 -10.68 31.50 -32.74
C VAL A 97 -11.74 30.46 -33.09
N GLY A 98 -12.01 29.51 -32.19
CA GLY A 98 -13.00 28.45 -32.42
C GLY A 98 -14.43 28.96 -32.55
N GLY A 99 -14.80 29.99 -31.79
CA GLY A 99 -16.13 30.63 -31.89
C GLY A 99 -16.35 31.40 -33.19
N ALA A 100 -15.28 31.83 -33.87
CA ALA A 100 -15.37 32.53 -35.16
C ALA A 100 -15.58 31.57 -36.35
N VAL A 101 -15.42 30.25 -36.16
CA VAL A 101 -15.55 29.26 -37.23
C VAL A 101 -16.87 28.52 -37.09
N LYS A 102 -17.69 28.51 -38.15
CA LYS A 102 -18.92 27.72 -38.18
C LYS A 102 -18.56 26.22 -38.28
N PRO A 103 -19.05 25.35 -37.37
CA PRO A 103 -18.79 23.92 -37.47
C PRO A 103 -19.26 23.36 -38.81
N PRO A 104 -18.54 22.40 -39.41
CA PRO A 104 -19.00 21.71 -40.62
C PRO A 104 -20.33 21.01 -40.33
N ALA A 105 -21.22 20.98 -41.33
CA ALA A 105 -22.50 20.30 -41.20
C ALA A 105 -22.28 18.80 -40.92
N PRO A 106 -23.07 18.20 -40.01
CA PRO A 106 -22.97 16.77 -39.75
C PRO A 106 -23.26 15.97 -41.04
N PRO A 107 -22.56 14.84 -41.26
CA PRO A 107 -22.82 13.99 -42.41
C PRO A 107 -24.26 13.46 -42.37
N GLN A 108 -24.95 13.52 -43.50
CA GLN A 108 -26.28 12.91 -43.61
C GLN A 108 -26.12 11.39 -43.68
N VAL A 109 -26.64 10.70 -42.67
CA VAL A 109 -26.70 9.23 -42.66
C VAL A 109 -27.93 8.81 -43.47
N PRO A 110 -27.79 7.96 -44.51
CA PRO A 110 -28.94 7.50 -45.27
C PRO A 110 -29.91 6.73 -44.36
N PRO A 111 -31.25 6.85 -44.56
CA PRO A 111 -32.23 6.17 -43.73
C PRO A 111 -32.08 4.64 -43.86
N THR A 112 -31.94 3.97 -42.73
CA THR A 112 -31.96 2.50 -42.64
C THR A 112 -33.32 2.00 -43.14
N LYS A 113 -33.35 1.33 -44.29
CA LYS A 113 -34.55 0.59 -44.72
C LYS A 113 -34.80 -0.54 -43.72
N VAL A 114 -35.79 -0.39 -42.86
CA VAL A 114 -36.32 -1.49 -42.04
C VAL A 114 -37.19 -2.35 -42.98
N PRO A 115 -36.87 -3.63 -43.19
CA PRO A 115 -37.75 -4.51 -43.96
C PRO A 115 -39.07 -4.74 -43.20
N PRO A 116 -40.21 -4.89 -43.92
CA PRO A 116 -41.50 -5.11 -43.28
C PRO A 116 -41.51 -6.44 -42.52
N ALA A 117 -42.09 -6.43 -41.32
CA ALA A 117 -42.34 -7.64 -40.54
C ALA A 117 -43.43 -8.48 -41.21
N GLU A 118 -43.15 -9.78 -41.37
CA GLU A 118 -44.12 -10.81 -41.76
C GLU A 118 -45.13 -11.09 -40.65
#